data_AF-A0A3B3T4J1-F1
#
_entry.id   AF-A0A3B3T4J1-F1
#
_cell.length_a   1.000
_cell.length_b   1.000
_cell.length_c   1.000
_cell.angle_alpha   90.00
_cell.angle_beta   90.00
_cell.angle_gamma   90.00
#
_symmetry.space_group_name_H-M   'P 1'
#
loop_
_entity.id
_entity.type
_entity.pdbx_description
1 polymer ?
#
loop_
_entity_poly.entity_id
_entity_poly.type
_entity_poly.pdbx_seq_one_letter_code
_entity_poly.pdbx_strand_id
1 'polypeptide(L)'
;MSSGCNEAPARHCNRCLAGLIITAHVKILVLYFARSAEITGLRSEHISVPQVLTSLQLWEELVRRHPRLCVLREQVILAVRQEYVVLGNQPVILQSGDEVAVIPPLSGG
;
A
#
# COMPACT_ATOMS: atom_id res chain seq x y z
N MET A 1 52.25 29.93 17.34
CA MET A 1 50.79 29.78 17.33
C MET A 1 50.27 30.39 16.05
N SER A 2 50.24 29.58 14.99
CA SER A 2 49.58 29.86 13.70
C SER A 2 49.33 28.48 13.07
N SER A 3 48.14 27.89 13.20
CA SER A 3 47.06 27.95 12.19
C SER A 3 47.52 27.67 10.75
N GLY A 4 47.05 26.56 10.19
CA GLY A 4 47.06 26.32 8.75
C GLY A 4 47.36 24.88 8.32
N CYS A 5 46.46 23.93 8.56
CA CYS A 5 46.35 22.76 7.68
C CYS A 5 45.22 23.06 6.69
N ASN A 6 45.60 23.55 5.51
CA ASN A 6 44.76 23.57 4.32
C ASN A 6 44.72 22.15 3.75
N GLU A 7 43.57 21.48 3.80
CA GLU A 7 43.26 20.40 2.87
C GLU A 7 41.88 20.66 2.26
N ALA A 8 41.92 20.89 0.95
CA ALA A 8 40.81 21.22 0.07
C ALA A 8 39.84 20.03 -0.10
N PRO A 9 38.59 20.28 -0.52
CA PRO A 9 37.51 19.32 -0.38
C PRO A 9 37.70 18.11 -1.28
N ALA A 10 37.29 16.95 -0.74
CA ALA A 10 37.24 15.67 -1.42
C ALA A 10 36.67 15.81 -2.84
N ARG A 11 37.55 15.64 -3.83
CA ARG A 11 37.16 15.45 -5.23
C ARG A 11 36.66 14.02 -5.38
N HIS A 12 35.61 13.86 -6.18
CA HIS A 12 35.06 12.60 -6.71
C HIS A 12 34.19 11.73 -5.79
N CYS A 13 32.87 11.86 -5.98
CA CYS A 13 32.08 10.76 -6.54
C CYS A 13 30.78 11.31 -7.15
N ASN A 14 30.75 11.50 -8.48
CA ASN A 14 29.52 11.80 -9.24
C ASN A 14 28.63 10.56 -9.41
N ARG A 15 28.42 9.78 -8.34
CA ARG A 15 27.53 8.61 -8.38
C ARG A 15 26.84 8.33 -7.05
N CYS A 16 26.28 9.37 -6.43
CA CYS A 16 25.15 9.17 -5.54
C CYS A 16 23.87 9.03 -6.37
N LEU A 17 23.64 7.82 -6.92
CA LEU A 17 22.31 7.33 -7.28
C LEU A 17 21.50 6.92 -6.02
N ALA A 18 21.83 7.48 -4.87
CA ALA A 18 21.07 7.35 -3.64
C ALA A 18 19.96 8.40 -3.66
N GLY A 19 18.78 8.07 -4.21
CA GLY A 19 17.66 8.99 -4.10
C GLY A 19 16.46 8.81 -5.02
N LEU A 20 16.37 7.74 -5.81
CA LEU A 20 15.17 7.48 -6.59
C LEU A 20 14.83 5.99 -6.58
N ILE A 21 14.41 5.47 -5.42
CA ILE A 21 13.49 4.34 -5.44
C ILE A 21 12.20 4.93 -6.03
N ILE A 22 12.05 4.84 -7.36
CA ILE A 22 10.76 5.07 -7.99
C ILE A 22 9.87 3.96 -7.44
N THR A 23 9.11 4.21 -6.38
CA THR A 23 7.98 3.33 -6.03
C THR A 23 6.95 3.55 -7.12
N ALA A 24 7.08 2.79 -8.20
CA ALA A 24 6.14 2.83 -9.31
C ALA A 24 4.73 2.63 -8.74
N HIS A 25 3.78 3.45 -9.16
CA HIS A 25 2.38 3.23 -8.81
C HIS A 25 1.74 2.33 -9.85
N VAL A 26 0.90 1.39 -9.39
CA VAL A 26 0.10 0.50 -10.24
C VAL A 26 -1.37 0.76 -10.00
N LYS A 27 -2.17 0.63 -11.07
CA LYS A 27 -3.63 0.74 -10.99
C LYS A 27 -4.23 -0.65 -10.76
N ILE A 28 -4.88 -0.85 -9.63
CA ILE A 28 -5.53 -2.13 -9.27
C ILE A 28 -7.05 -1.97 -9.25
N LEU A 29 -7.78 -3.09 -9.28
CA LEU A 29 -9.21 -3.16 -9.06
C LEU A 29 -9.49 -3.63 -7.62
N VAL A 30 -10.16 -2.80 -6.83
CA VAL A 30 -10.62 -3.18 -5.49
C VAL A 30 -12.05 -3.66 -5.58
N LEU A 31 -12.35 -4.82 -5.00
CA LEU A 31 -13.68 -5.41 -4.94
C LEU A 31 -14.22 -5.34 -3.51
N TYR A 32 -15.46 -4.86 -3.36
CA TYR A 32 -16.15 -4.76 -2.08
C TYR A 32 -17.33 -5.73 -2.03
N PHE A 33 -17.50 -6.40 -0.89
CA PHE A 33 -18.51 -7.43 -0.67
C PHE A 33 -19.28 -7.16 0.61
N ALA A 34 -20.56 -7.56 0.64
CA ALA A 34 -21.43 -7.48 1.81
C ALA A 34 -21.30 -6.12 2.54
N ARG A 35 -20.96 -6.15 3.83
CA ARG A 35 -20.83 -4.94 4.65
C ARG A 35 -19.80 -3.93 4.15
N SER A 36 -18.73 -4.36 3.48
CA SER A 36 -17.77 -3.40 2.90
C SER A 36 -18.40 -2.64 1.72
N ALA A 37 -19.20 -3.31 0.88
CA ALA A 37 -19.94 -2.67 -0.21
C ALA A 37 -21.07 -1.75 0.30
N GLU A 38 -21.75 -2.12 1.39
CA GLU A 38 -22.74 -1.26 2.05
C GLU A 38 -22.09 0.03 2.61
N ILE A 39 -20.90 -0.09 3.18
CA ILE A 39 -20.17 1.03 3.76
C ILE A 39 -19.66 1.99 2.68
N THR A 40 -19.10 1.46 1.59
CA THR A 40 -18.55 2.29 0.50
C THR A 40 -19.63 2.76 -0.48
N GLY A 41 -20.77 2.08 -0.55
CA GLY A 41 -21.77 2.26 -1.59
C GLY A 41 -21.32 1.77 -2.98
N LEU A 42 -20.18 1.08 -3.05
CA LEU A 42 -19.54 0.64 -4.29
C LEU A 42 -19.39 -0.88 -4.28
N ARG A 43 -19.50 -1.51 -5.44
CA ARG A 43 -19.12 -2.92 -5.62
C ARG A 43 -17.65 -3.08 -5.97
N SER A 44 -17.07 -2.06 -6.60
CA SER A 44 -15.66 -2.01 -6.95
C SER A 44 -15.20 -0.59 -7.25
N GLU A 45 -13.90 -0.36 -7.21
CA GLU A 45 -13.26 0.86 -7.69
C GLU A 45 -11.84 0.59 -8.19
N HIS A 46 -11.32 1.46 -9.06
CA HIS A 46 -9.90 1.43 -9.39
C HIS A 46 -9.12 2.42 -8.55
N ILE A 47 -8.03 1.97 -7.93
CA ILE A 47 -7.13 2.84 -7.17
C ILE A 47 -5.70 2.74 -7.70
N SER A 48 -4.92 3.80 -7.46
CA SER A 48 -3.49 3.84 -7.76
C SER A 48 -2.71 3.76 -6.46
N VAL A 49 -1.85 2.76 -6.31
CA VAL A 49 -1.06 2.48 -5.09
C VAL A 49 0.38 2.16 -5.45
N PRO A 50 1.34 2.30 -4.52
CA PRO A 50 2.70 1.81 -4.73
C PRO A 50 2.68 0.33 -5.14
N GLN A 51 3.55 -0.07 -6.07
CA GLN A 51 3.69 -1.44 -6.54
C GLN A 51 4.06 -2.39 -5.40
N VAL A 52 4.83 -1.91 -4.44
CA VAL A 52 5.25 -2.63 -3.24
C VAL A 52 4.77 -1.86 -2.03
N LEU A 53 3.90 -2.49 -1.24
CA LEU A 53 3.35 -1.96 0.01
C LEU A 53 2.91 -3.12 0.91
N THR A 54 2.70 -2.89 2.19
CA THR A 54 2.17 -3.93 3.08
C THR A 54 0.65 -4.03 2.96
N SER A 55 0.07 -5.18 3.34
CA SER A 55 -1.39 -5.33 3.39
C SER A 55 -2.05 -4.32 4.34
N LEU A 56 -1.35 -3.97 5.43
CA LEU A 56 -1.78 -2.91 6.35
C LEU A 56 -1.80 -1.52 5.66
N GLN A 57 -0.75 -1.16 4.92
CA GLN A 57 -0.69 0.10 4.18
C GLN A 57 -1.78 0.17 3.10
N LEU A 58 -2.04 -0.94 2.42
CA LEU A 58 -3.14 -1.03 1.45
C LEU A 58 -4.49 -0.81 2.13
N TRP A 59 -4.73 -1.40 3.29
CA TRP A 59 -5.94 -1.16 4.06
C TRP A 59 -6.08 0.31 4.50
N GLU A 60 -5.00 0.93 4.96
CA GLU A 60 -4.98 2.35 5.33
C GLU A 60 -5.30 3.27 4.14
N GLU A 61 -4.86 2.92 2.93
CA GLU A 61 -5.27 3.60 1.69
C GLU A 61 -6.78 3.52 1.47
N LEU A 62 -7.37 2.33 1.64
CA LEU A 62 -8.83 2.14 1.50
C LEU A 62 -9.60 2.90 2.57
N VAL A 63 -9.15 2.91 3.82
CA VAL A 63 -9.76 3.67 4.91
C VAL A 63 -9.65 5.17 4.66
N ARG A 64 -8.54 5.67 4.11
CA ARG A 64 -8.43 7.10 3.79
C ARG A 64 -9.43 7.54 2.73
N ARG A 65 -9.71 6.66 1.76
CA ARG A 65 -10.74 6.88 0.71
C ARG A 65 -12.15 6.74 1.25
N HIS A 66 -12.38 5.73 2.10
CA HIS A 66 -13.66 5.42 2.71
C HIS A 66 -13.51 5.31 4.23
N PRO A 67 -13.52 6.43 4.98
CA PRO A 67 -13.22 6.45 6.41
C PRO A 67 -14.03 5.48 7.25
N ARG A 68 -15.28 5.22 6.85
CA ARG A 68 -16.19 4.30 7.54
C ARG A 68 -15.77 2.82 7.46
N LEU A 69 -14.84 2.44 6.57
CA LEU A 69 -14.29 1.08 6.52
C LEU A 69 -13.53 0.71 7.79
N CYS A 70 -13.07 1.70 8.57
CA CYS A 70 -12.31 1.48 9.80
C CYS A 70 -13.00 0.51 10.79
N VAL A 71 -14.34 0.46 10.79
CA VAL A 71 -15.14 -0.41 11.66
C VAL A 71 -14.92 -1.91 11.39
N LEU A 72 -14.37 -2.27 10.23
CA LEU A 72 -14.10 -3.66 9.84
C LEU A 72 -12.68 -4.12 10.18
N ARG A 73 -11.78 -3.21 10.60
CA ARG A 73 -10.34 -3.45 10.71
C ARG A 73 -9.97 -4.77 11.42
N GLU A 74 -10.61 -5.05 12.55
CA GLU A 74 -10.24 -6.18 13.42
C GLU A 74 -10.65 -7.55 12.85
N GLN A 75 -11.53 -7.58 11.85
CA GLN A 75 -12.13 -8.83 11.38
C GLN A 75 -12.09 -8.95 9.85
N VAL A 76 -11.48 -7.99 9.15
CA VAL A 76 -11.34 -7.99 7.70
C VAL A 76 -10.12 -8.78 7.26
N ILE A 77 -10.27 -9.50 6.16
CA ILE A 77 -9.17 -10.14 5.43
C ILE A 77 -9.14 -9.53 4.03
N LEU A 78 -7.95 -9.30 3.48
CA LEU A 78 -7.83 -8.95 2.07
C LEU A 78 -7.64 -10.24 1.26
N ALA A 79 -8.12 -10.27 0.03
CA ALA A 79 -7.75 -11.30 -0.93
C ALA A 79 -7.04 -10.66 -2.12
N VAL A 80 -5.76 -10.96 -2.31
CA VAL A 80 -4.96 -10.46 -3.43
C VAL A 80 -4.84 -11.57 -4.44
N ARG A 81 -5.35 -11.37 -5.67
CA ARG A 81 -5.42 -12.44 -6.69
C ARG A 81 -6.02 -13.74 -6.14
N GLN A 82 -7.14 -13.61 -5.42
CA GLN A 82 -7.87 -14.73 -4.80
C GLN A 82 -7.15 -15.45 -3.64
N GLU A 83 -5.96 -14.99 -3.23
CA GLU A 83 -5.24 -15.50 -2.07
C GLU A 83 -5.47 -14.63 -0.83
N TYR A 84 -5.84 -15.25 0.29
CA TYR A 84 -6.07 -14.53 1.54
C TYR A 84 -4.78 -13.97 2.14
N VAL A 85 -4.83 -12.67 2.47
CA VAL A 85 -3.75 -11.91 3.08
C VAL A 85 -4.30 -11.24 4.34
N VAL A 86 -3.81 -11.68 5.49
CA VAL A 86 -4.09 -11.03 6.77
C VAL A 86 -3.42 -9.66 6.80
N LEU A 87 -4.08 -8.68 7.41
CA LEU A 87 -3.49 -7.36 7.60
C LEU A 87 -2.22 -7.45 8.45
N GLY A 88 -1.13 -6.87 7.94
CA GLY A 88 0.14 -6.89 8.64
C GLY A 88 1.24 -6.20 7.84
N ASN A 89 2.47 -6.38 8.31
CA ASN A 89 3.66 -5.72 7.75
C ASN A 89 4.35 -6.54 6.65
N GLN A 90 3.75 -7.66 6.23
CA GLN A 90 4.29 -8.45 5.12
C GLN A 90 4.10 -7.68 3.81
N PRO A 91 5.15 -7.55 2.97
CA PRO A 91 5.05 -6.86 1.71
C PRO A 91 4.17 -7.63 0.73
N VAL A 92 3.35 -6.89 0.01
CA VAL A 92 2.55 -7.35 -1.13
C VAL A 92 3.11 -6.66 -2.36
N ILE A 93 3.35 -7.44 -3.41
CA ILE A 93 3.73 -6.93 -4.72
C ILE A 93 2.50 -7.02 -5.61
N LEU A 94 2.04 -5.85 -6.07
CA LEU A 94 0.88 -5.70 -6.93
C LEU A 94 1.33 -5.39 -8.36
N GLN A 95 0.54 -5.82 -9.33
CA GLN A 95 0.68 -5.45 -10.73
C GLN A 95 -0.54 -4.64 -11.19
N SER A 96 -0.39 -3.92 -12.30
CA SER A 96 -1.52 -3.22 -12.89
C SER A 96 -2.59 -4.23 -13.30
N GLY A 97 -3.83 -3.98 -12.91
CA GLY A 97 -4.96 -4.87 -13.16
C GLY A 97 -5.16 -5.96 -12.11
N ASP A 98 -4.28 -6.09 -11.11
CA ASP A 98 -4.51 -7.01 -10.00
C ASP A 98 -5.82 -6.70 -9.28
N GLU A 99 -6.52 -7.75 -8.87
CA GLU A 99 -7.73 -7.67 -8.06
C GLU A 99 -7.39 -7.81 -6.57
N VAL A 100 -7.94 -6.90 -5.78
CA VAL A 100 -7.89 -6.96 -4.31
C VAL A 100 -9.31 -6.92 -3.77
N ALA A 101 -9.75 -8.02 -3.16
CA ALA A 101 -11.05 -8.09 -2.51
C ALA A 101 -10.95 -7.72 -1.02
N VAL A 102 -11.90 -6.92 -0.55
CA VAL A 102 -12.12 -6.64 0.87
C VAL A 102 -13.15 -7.64 1.39
N ILE A 103 -12.68 -8.63 2.17
CA ILE A 103 -13.50 -9.72 2.69
C ILE A 103 -13.88 -9.40 4.15
N PRO A 104 -15.08 -8.85 4.41
CA PRO A 104 -15.58 -8.72 5.78
C PRO A 104 -15.92 -10.10 6.37
N PRO A 105 -16.16 -10.18 7.69
CA PRO A 105 -16.68 -11.38 8.33
C PRO A 105 -17.92 -11.89 7.58
N LEU A 106 -17.89 -13.17 7.22
CA LEU A 106 -19.04 -13.82 6.62
C LEU A 106 -20.09 -14.00 7.72
N SER A 107 -21.22 -13.30 7.62
CA SER A 107 -22.42 -13.67 8.37
C SER A 107 -22.97 -14.94 7.72
N GLY A 108 -22.50 -16.10 8.17
CA GLY A 108 -23.08 -17.38 7.77
C GLY A 108 -24.59 -17.34 8.04
N GLY A 109 -25.37 -17.58 6.99
CA GLY A 109 -26.77 -17.97 7.12
C GLY A 109 -26.88 -19.44 7.48
#